data_AF-A0A935DT08-F1
#
_entry.id   AF-A0A935DT08-F1
#
_cell.length_a   1.000
_cell.length_b   1.000
_cell.length_c   1.000
_cell.angle_alpha   90.00
_cell.angle_beta   90.00
_cell.angle_gamma   90.00
#
_symmetry.space_group_name_H-M   'P 1'
#
loop_
_entity.id
_entity.type
_entity.pdbx_description
1 polymer ?
#
loop_
_entity_poly.entity_id
_entity_poly.type
_entity_poly.pdbx_seq_one_letter_code
_entity_poly.pdbx_strand_id
1 'polypeptide(L)'
;MFITGEVTAKNHVDVQPIVQRIAGDVELIVHLVKQSPEIAQGVDTGGAGDQGIMVGYACDETEELLPLEVVLSRKLNQYLFERWPFDGKTQVTLKDGRITALVASFQNAPHDELLAAVQEWVSAEPLADAIDDVAIHANPAGDWQQGGFEADAGLTGRKLVVDNYGPSIPIGGGCFSGKDPSKVDRSAAYGTQDR
;
A
#
# COMPACT_ATOMS: atom_id res chain seq x y z
N MET A 1 -5.38 -4.50 18.67
CA MET A 1 -6.02 -3.93 17.46
C MET A 1 -7.29 -3.18 17.87
N PHE A 2 -7.44 -1.94 17.40
CA PHE A 2 -8.63 -1.13 17.65
C PHE A 2 -9.37 -0.87 16.34
N ILE A 3 -10.64 -1.29 16.27
CA ILE A 3 -11.52 -1.08 15.13
C ILE A 3 -12.59 -0.08 15.52
N THR A 4 -12.70 1.03 14.78
CA THR A 4 -13.67 2.09 15.03
C THR A 4 -14.19 2.68 13.73
N GLY A 5 -15.37 3.30 13.77
CA GLY A 5 -16.00 3.98 12.63
C GLY A 5 -17.46 3.61 12.46
N GLU A 6 -18.01 3.90 11.28
CA GLU A 6 -19.42 3.77 10.98
C GLU A 6 -19.69 2.60 10.02
N VAL A 7 -20.59 1.68 10.40
CA VAL A 7 -21.06 0.61 9.53
C VAL A 7 -22.58 0.57 9.52
N THR A 8 -23.16 0.70 8.33
CA THR A 8 -24.58 0.49 8.08
C THR A 8 -24.73 -0.73 7.19
N ALA A 9 -25.28 -1.82 7.73
CA ALA A 9 -25.53 -3.07 7.02
C ALA A 9 -26.86 -3.69 7.44
N LYS A 10 -27.46 -4.49 6.55
CA LYS A 10 -28.72 -5.21 6.85
C LYS A 10 -28.54 -6.24 7.97
N ASN A 11 -27.36 -6.87 8.01
CA ASN A 11 -27.00 -7.89 8.99
C ASN A 11 -25.92 -7.36 9.92
N HIS A 12 -25.86 -7.89 11.14
CA HIS A 12 -24.73 -7.67 12.03
C HIS A 12 -23.44 -8.20 11.39
N VAL A 13 -22.37 -7.41 11.48
CA VAL A 13 -21.04 -7.79 11.01
C VAL A 13 -20.19 -8.12 12.23
N ASP A 14 -19.96 -9.41 12.44
CA ASP A 14 -18.98 -9.86 13.42
C ASP A 14 -17.57 -9.72 12.83
N VAL A 15 -16.81 -8.77 13.35
CA VAL A 15 -15.45 -8.46 12.88
C VAL A 15 -14.39 -9.38 13.49
N GLN A 16 -14.69 -10.06 14.59
CA GLN A 16 -13.68 -10.86 15.31
C GLN A 16 -13.13 -12.02 14.44
N PRO A 17 -13.96 -12.84 13.76
CA PRO A 17 -13.45 -13.89 12.88
C PRO A 17 -12.61 -13.34 11.71
N ILE A 18 -12.93 -12.12 11.25
CA ILE A 18 -12.20 -11.45 10.16
C ILE A 18 -10.81 -11.03 10.65
N VAL A 19 -10.73 -10.42 11.84
CA VAL A 19 -9.46 -10.02 12.45
C VAL A 19 -8.60 -11.24 12.73
N GLN A 20 -9.16 -12.28 13.35
CA GLN A 20 -8.42 -13.51 13.66
C GLN A 20 -7.83 -14.18 12.41
N ARG A 21 -8.58 -14.17 11.31
CA ARG A 21 -8.10 -14.70 10.02
C ARG A 21 -6.94 -13.90 9.44
N ILE A 22 -6.95 -12.58 9.57
CA ILE A 22 -6.00 -11.68 8.89
C ILE A 22 -4.77 -11.39 9.76
N ALA A 23 -4.99 -11.11 11.04
CA ALA A 23 -3.99 -10.63 11.98
C ALA A 23 -3.57 -11.68 13.02
N GLY A 24 -4.19 -12.86 13.02
CA GLY A 24 -3.95 -13.89 14.02
C GLY A 24 -4.58 -13.54 15.37
N ASP A 25 -3.98 -14.08 16.43
CA ASP A 25 -4.44 -13.85 17.81
C ASP A 25 -3.91 -12.52 18.32
N VAL A 26 -4.77 -11.49 18.28
CA VAL A 26 -4.47 -10.14 18.77
C VAL A 26 -5.59 -9.67 19.68
N GLU A 27 -5.25 -8.91 20.72
CA GLU A 27 -6.25 -8.22 21.53
C GLU A 27 -7.10 -7.33 20.62
N LEU A 28 -8.43 -7.42 20.71
CA LEU A 28 -9.35 -6.69 19.84
C LEU A 28 -10.31 -5.82 20.65
N ILE A 29 -10.32 -4.54 20.32
CA ILE A 29 -11.28 -3.55 20.83
C ILE A 29 -12.11 -3.05 19.64
N VAL A 30 -13.44 -3.11 19.73
CA VAL A 30 -14.36 -2.76 18.64
C VAL A 30 -15.35 -1.68 19.07
N HIS A 31 -15.27 -0.50 18.46
CA HIS A 31 -16.19 0.63 18.63
C HIS A 31 -16.83 1.02 17.29
N LEU A 32 -17.75 0.19 16.78
CA LEU A 32 -18.49 0.47 15.56
C LEU A 32 -19.87 1.08 15.88
N VAL A 33 -20.22 2.15 15.18
CA VAL A 33 -21.52 2.82 15.30
C VAL A 33 -22.27 2.82 13.96
N LYS A 34 -23.56 3.16 13.97
CA LYS A 34 -24.31 3.34 12.71
C LYS A 34 -23.98 4.70 12.10
N GLN A 35 -24.00 4.77 10.77
CA GLN A 35 -23.82 6.03 10.05
C GLN A 35 -24.95 7.02 10.38
N SER A 36 -24.62 8.32 10.42
CA SER A 36 -25.60 9.39 10.62
C SER A 36 -26.66 9.37 9.51
N PRO A 37 -27.96 9.44 9.86
CA PRO A 37 -29.05 9.52 8.88
C PRO A 37 -28.94 10.70 7.90
N GLU A 38 -28.40 11.84 8.36
CA GLU A 38 -28.24 13.06 7.57
C GLU A 38 -27.23 12.88 6.42
N ILE A 39 -26.14 12.12 6.66
CA ILE A 39 -25.16 11.77 5.64
C ILE A 39 -25.74 10.75 4.65
N ALA A 40 -26.57 9.81 5.13
CA ALA A 40 -27.19 8.80 4.29
C ALA A 40 -28.11 9.41 3.22
N GLN A 41 -28.87 10.47 3.55
CA GLN A 41 -29.82 11.11 2.63
C GLN A 41 -29.16 11.67 1.36
N GLY A 42 -27.97 12.27 1.46
CA GLY A 42 -27.26 12.79 0.28
C GLY A 42 -26.74 11.68 -0.63
N VAL A 43 -26.27 10.58 -0.03
CA VAL A 43 -25.71 9.42 -0.74
C VAL A 43 -26.79 8.57 -1.42
N ASP A 44 -27.94 8.37 -0.76
CA ASP A 44 -29.04 7.54 -1.26
C ASP A 44 -29.67 8.09 -2.57
N THR A 45 -29.49 9.39 -2.83
CA THR A 45 -29.91 10.04 -4.09
C THR A 45 -28.85 9.99 -5.20
N GLY A 46 -27.70 9.36 -4.96
CA GLY A 46 -26.60 9.23 -5.92
C GLY A 46 -25.62 10.42 -5.94
N GLY A 47 -25.71 11.33 -4.96
CA GLY A 47 -24.78 12.44 -4.80
C GLY A 47 -23.50 12.04 -4.03
N ALA A 48 -22.47 12.88 -4.12
CA ALA A 48 -21.27 12.71 -3.30
C ALA A 48 -21.61 12.90 -1.81
N GLY A 49 -21.18 11.96 -0.98
CA GLY A 49 -21.38 12.03 0.48
C GLY A 49 -20.41 12.95 1.22
N ASP A 50 -19.40 13.49 0.53
CA ASP A 50 -18.40 14.43 1.05
C ASP A 50 -17.81 15.25 -0.11
N GLN A 51 -17.19 16.38 0.20
CA GLN A 51 -16.32 17.09 -0.75
C GLN A 51 -15.00 16.34 -0.94
N GLY A 52 -14.41 16.43 -2.12
CA GLY A 52 -13.10 15.83 -2.36
C GLY A 52 -12.52 16.20 -3.71
N ILE A 53 -11.22 15.97 -3.84
CA ILE A 53 -10.48 16.05 -5.08
C ILE A 53 -10.02 14.62 -5.39
N MET A 54 -10.18 14.18 -6.63
CA MET A 54 -9.73 12.86 -7.07
C MET A 54 -8.85 13.03 -8.29
N VAL A 55 -7.73 12.31 -8.31
CA VAL A 55 -6.73 12.38 -9.37
C VAL A 55 -6.64 11.02 -10.03
N GLY A 56 -6.89 11.00 -11.34
CA GLY A 56 -6.58 9.91 -12.25
C GLY A 56 -5.24 10.18 -12.91
N TYR A 57 -4.39 9.16 -13.05
CA TYR A 57 -3.13 9.28 -13.77
C TYR A 57 -2.77 7.97 -14.48
N ALA A 58 -2.20 8.13 -15.67
CA ALA A 58 -1.62 7.05 -16.46
C ALA A 58 -0.42 7.62 -17.27
N CYS A 59 0.60 6.79 -17.49
CA CYS A 59 1.74 7.09 -18.36
C CYS A 59 2.17 5.83 -19.13
N ASP A 60 2.96 5.98 -20.19
CA ASP A 60 3.41 4.89 -21.05
C ASP A 60 4.76 4.28 -20.65
N GLU A 61 5.27 4.63 -19.46
CA GLU A 61 6.54 4.13 -18.93
C GLU A 61 6.54 2.62 -18.67
N THR A 62 5.38 2.03 -18.36
CA THR A 62 5.22 0.58 -18.12
C THR A 62 3.91 0.04 -18.71
N GLU A 63 3.81 -1.29 -18.85
CA GLU A 63 2.59 -1.96 -19.34
C GLU A 63 1.39 -1.77 -18.40
N GLU A 64 1.64 -1.57 -17.10
CA GLU A 64 0.63 -1.26 -16.09
C GLU A 64 0.11 0.18 -16.17
N LEU A 65 0.65 0.98 -17.10
CA LEU A 65 0.36 2.40 -17.27
C LEU A 65 0.64 3.25 -16.02
N LEU A 66 1.68 2.89 -15.27
CA LEU A 66 2.09 3.55 -14.03
C LEU A 66 3.55 4.04 -14.12
N PRO A 67 3.95 5.02 -13.29
CA PRO A 67 5.34 5.46 -13.26
C PRO A 67 6.30 4.32 -12.94
N LEU A 68 7.44 4.28 -13.64
CA LEU A 68 8.39 3.16 -13.56
C LEU A 68 8.86 2.89 -12.12
N GLU A 69 9.14 3.93 -11.35
CA GLU A 69 9.63 3.80 -9.96
C GLU A 69 8.60 3.10 -9.04
N VAL A 70 7.31 3.31 -9.30
CA VAL A 70 6.22 2.73 -8.51
C VAL A 70 6.11 1.24 -8.80
N VAL A 71 6.15 0.89 -10.09
CA VAL A 71 6.08 -0.51 -10.54
C VAL A 71 7.28 -1.28 -10.02
N LEU A 72 8.50 -0.77 -10.19
CA LEU A 72 9.71 -1.42 -9.69
C LEU A 72 9.69 -1.60 -8.17
N SER A 73 9.33 -0.56 -7.41
CA SER A 73 9.31 -0.64 -5.95
C SER A 73 8.29 -1.67 -5.44
N ARG A 74 7.11 -1.75 -6.08
CA ARG A 74 6.07 -2.72 -5.75
C ARG A 74 6.48 -4.14 -6.13
N LYS A 75 6.99 -4.35 -7.34
CA LYS A 75 7.43 -5.67 -7.83
C LYS A 75 8.55 -6.25 -6.96
N LEU A 76 9.55 -5.43 -6.61
CA LEU A 76 10.60 -5.85 -5.68
C LEU A 76 10.03 -6.23 -4.30
N ASN A 77 9.08 -5.45 -3.77
CA ASN A 77 8.47 -5.76 -2.48
C ASN A 77 7.70 -7.09 -2.51
N GLN A 78 6.90 -7.30 -3.56
CA GLN A 78 6.13 -8.53 -3.77
C GLN A 78 7.05 -9.75 -3.87
N TYR A 79 8.09 -9.67 -4.71
CA TYR A 79 9.07 -10.73 -4.87
C TYR A 79 9.76 -11.12 -3.56
N LEU A 80 10.17 -10.15 -2.76
CA LEU A 80 10.83 -10.41 -1.47
C LEU A 80 9.84 -10.95 -0.43
N PHE A 81 8.60 -10.48 -0.43
CA PHE A 81 7.56 -10.93 0.50
C PHE A 81 7.18 -12.40 0.31
N GLU A 82 7.31 -12.96 -0.89
CA GLU A 82 7.12 -14.39 -1.13
C GLU A 82 8.11 -15.26 -0.35
N ARG A 83 9.30 -14.75 -0.05
CA ARG A 83 10.37 -15.43 0.70
C ARG A 83 10.30 -15.12 2.19
N TRP A 84 10.05 -13.85 2.53
CA TRP A 84 9.94 -13.35 3.89
C TRP A 84 8.58 -12.66 4.08
N PRO A 85 7.52 -13.42 4.40
CA PRO A 85 6.14 -12.91 4.48
C PRO A 85 5.89 -12.16 5.80
N PHE A 86 6.75 -11.18 6.09
CA PHE A 86 6.76 -10.38 7.30
C PHE A 86 6.86 -8.89 6.95
N ASP A 87 7.07 -8.03 7.94
CA ASP A 87 7.22 -6.59 7.72
C ASP A 87 8.40 -6.30 6.78
N GLY A 88 8.17 -5.43 5.79
CA GLY A 88 9.04 -5.28 4.63
C GLY A 88 8.88 -3.93 3.95
N LYS A 89 10.01 -3.32 3.58
CA LYS A 89 10.07 -2.01 2.94
C LYS A 89 11.03 -2.06 1.76
N THR A 90 10.64 -1.44 0.66
CA THR A 90 11.50 -1.26 -0.52
C THR A 90 11.53 0.19 -0.93
N GLN A 91 12.63 0.60 -1.53
CA GLN A 91 12.79 1.90 -2.18
C GLN A 91 13.64 1.73 -3.43
N VAL A 92 13.22 2.39 -4.51
CA VAL A 92 13.95 2.43 -5.78
C VAL A 92 14.32 3.88 -6.06
N THR A 93 15.57 4.12 -6.45
CA THR A 93 16.04 5.43 -6.91
C THR A 93 16.44 5.32 -8.38
N LEU A 94 15.81 6.15 -9.21
CA LEU A 94 16.05 6.19 -10.65
C LEU A 94 16.79 7.48 -11.04
N LYS A 95 17.62 7.37 -12.07
CA LYS A 95 18.16 8.50 -12.82
C LYS A 95 18.08 8.17 -14.30
N ASP A 96 17.42 9.04 -15.06
CA ASP A 96 17.22 8.87 -16.50
C ASP A 96 16.64 7.48 -16.86
N GLY A 97 15.67 7.01 -16.06
CA GLY A 97 15.01 5.71 -16.23
C GLY A 97 15.78 4.50 -15.71
N ARG A 98 17.02 4.68 -15.21
CA ARG A 98 17.89 3.58 -14.75
C ARG A 98 18.03 3.56 -13.24
N ILE A 99 18.06 2.37 -12.65
CA ILE A 99 18.24 2.16 -11.21
C ILE A 99 19.65 2.56 -10.81
N THR A 100 19.75 3.52 -9.90
CA THR A 100 21.02 3.94 -9.28
C THR A 100 21.18 3.41 -7.87
N ALA A 101 20.07 3.21 -7.15
CA ALA A 101 20.11 2.65 -5.81
C ALA A 101 18.81 1.88 -5.47
N LEU A 102 18.97 0.81 -4.71
CA LEU A 102 17.89 0.00 -4.13
C LEU A 102 18.08 -0.08 -2.63
N VAL A 103 16.99 0.08 -1.88
CA VAL A 103 16.94 -0.24 -0.45
C VAL A 103 15.90 -1.30 -0.24
N ALA A 104 16.27 -2.37 0.45
CA ALA A 104 15.36 -3.40 0.91
C ALA A 104 15.58 -3.61 2.40
N SER A 105 14.50 -3.58 3.18
CA SER A 105 14.55 -3.92 4.60
C SER A 105 13.42 -4.88 4.92
N PHE A 106 13.74 -6.12 5.28
CA PHE A 106 12.77 -7.20 5.49
C PHE A 106 13.05 -7.91 6.81
N GLN A 107 11.99 -8.06 7.60
CA GLN A 107 12.03 -8.77 8.87
C GLN A 107 12.34 -10.25 8.62
N ASN A 108 13.18 -10.83 9.46
CA ASN A 108 13.64 -12.23 9.40
C ASN A 108 14.42 -12.59 8.13
N ALA A 109 14.84 -11.61 7.34
CA ALA A 109 15.73 -11.82 6.20
C ALA A 109 17.17 -11.52 6.61
N PRO A 110 18.08 -12.52 6.64
CA PRO A 110 19.50 -12.26 6.87
C PRO A 110 20.07 -11.35 5.77
N HIS A 111 20.95 -10.43 6.13
CA HIS A 111 21.56 -9.47 5.19
C HIS A 111 22.04 -10.11 3.88
N ASP A 112 22.86 -11.16 3.95
CA ASP A 112 23.47 -11.79 2.77
C ASP A 112 22.42 -12.45 1.85
N GLU A 113 21.39 -13.07 2.44
CA GLU A 113 20.30 -13.69 1.67
C GLU A 113 19.41 -12.63 1.01
N LEU A 114 19.11 -11.55 1.73
CA LEU A 114 18.34 -10.42 1.20
C LEU A 114 19.09 -9.73 0.07
N LEU A 115 20.39 -9.50 0.23
CA LEU A 115 21.25 -8.92 -0.79
C LEU A 115 21.26 -9.78 -2.06
N ALA A 116 21.47 -11.09 -1.90
CA ALA A 116 21.44 -12.03 -3.02
C ALA A 116 20.07 -12.05 -3.72
N ALA A 117 18.98 -12.01 -2.97
CA ALA A 117 17.63 -11.94 -3.53
C ALA A 117 17.38 -10.65 -4.32
N VAL A 118 17.84 -9.49 -3.83
CA VAL A 118 17.71 -8.23 -4.57
C VAL A 118 18.53 -8.28 -5.87
N GLN A 119 19.75 -8.83 -5.85
CA GLN A 119 20.60 -8.98 -7.04
C GLN A 119 20.00 -9.95 -8.07
N GLU A 120 19.43 -11.06 -7.59
CA GLU A 120 18.69 -12.01 -8.42
C GLU A 120 17.49 -11.33 -9.09
N TRP A 121 16.71 -10.57 -8.32
CA TRP A 121 15.56 -9.83 -8.85
C TRP A 121 15.97 -8.81 -9.91
N VAL A 122 17.00 -8.01 -9.66
CA VAL A 122 17.53 -7.04 -10.65
C VAL A 122 17.94 -7.73 -11.95
N SER A 123 18.52 -8.93 -11.85
CA SER A 123 18.95 -9.68 -13.03
C SER A 123 17.78 -10.32 -13.81
N ALA A 124 16.65 -10.56 -13.13
CA ALA A 124 15.52 -11.30 -13.68
C ALA A 124 14.34 -10.41 -14.11
N GLU A 125 14.16 -9.25 -13.49
CA GLU A 125 13.06 -8.31 -13.78
C GLU A 125 13.37 -7.51 -15.04
N PRO A 126 12.58 -7.65 -16.14
CA PRO A 126 12.88 -6.97 -17.41
C PRO A 126 12.87 -5.45 -17.36
N LEU A 127 12.10 -4.86 -16.44
CA LEU A 127 12.06 -3.40 -16.24
C LEU A 127 13.22 -2.87 -15.40
N ALA A 128 13.99 -3.74 -14.72
CA ALA A 128 15.02 -3.35 -13.77
C ALA A 128 16.37 -3.04 -14.46
N ASP A 129 16.39 -2.07 -15.37
CA ASP A 129 17.65 -1.57 -15.95
C ASP A 129 18.45 -0.80 -14.88
N ALA A 130 19.59 -1.34 -14.46
CA ALA A 130 20.49 -0.77 -13.47
C ALA A 130 21.80 -0.27 -14.09
N ILE A 131 22.41 0.73 -13.46
CA ILE A 131 23.79 1.13 -13.78
C ILE A 131 24.79 0.08 -13.28
N ASP A 132 26.00 0.06 -13.85
CA ASP A 132 27.04 -0.92 -13.50
C ASP A 132 27.36 -0.94 -11.98
N ASP A 133 27.43 0.25 -11.35
CA ASP A 133 27.73 0.43 -9.93
C ASP A 133 26.46 0.73 -9.10
N VAL A 134 25.38 -0.03 -9.30
CA VAL A 134 24.13 0.16 -8.54
C VAL A 134 24.36 -0.05 -7.04
N ALA A 135 23.91 0.92 -6.22
CA ALA A 135 24.01 0.82 -4.78
C ALA A 135 22.88 -0.02 -4.20
N ILE A 136 23.17 -1.19 -3.63
CA ILE A 136 22.17 -2.05 -2.99
C ILE A 136 22.35 -2.01 -1.48
N HIS A 137 21.30 -1.61 -0.77
CA HIS A 137 21.23 -1.53 0.68
C HIS A 137 20.25 -2.58 1.21
N ALA A 138 20.75 -3.76 1.55
CA ALA A 138 19.98 -4.82 2.20
C ALA A 138 20.09 -4.69 3.72
N ASN A 139 18.95 -4.53 4.43
CA ASN A 139 18.91 -4.33 5.89
C ASN A 139 20.01 -3.37 6.40
N PRO A 140 20.10 -2.13 5.88
CA PRO A 140 21.23 -1.23 6.19
C PRO A 140 21.31 -0.81 7.66
N ALA A 141 20.22 -0.99 8.42
CA ALA A 141 20.18 -0.77 9.87
C ALA A 141 20.55 -2.02 10.70
N GLY A 142 20.99 -3.10 10.04
CA GLY A 142 21.20 -4.42 10.63
C GLY A 142 20.01 -5.35 10.43
N ASP A 143 20.22 -6.63 10.72
CA ASP A 143 19.18 -7.65 10.62
C ASP A 143 18.00 -7.32 11.54
N TRP A 144 16.80 -7.47 10.97
CA TRP A 144 15.57 -6.99 11.59
C TRP A 144 14.73 -8.16 12.10
N GLN A 145 14.54 -8.24 13.42
CA GLN A 145 13.85 -9.37 14.07
C GLN A 145 12.44 -9.03 14.57
N GLN A 146 12.21 -7.81 15.06
CA GLN A 146 10.92 -7.38 15.62
C GLN A 146 10.24 -6.36 14.70
N GLY A 147 9.15 -6.75 14.05
CA GLY A 147 8.36 -5.93 13.12
C GLY A 147 6.85 -5.99 13.39
N GLY A 148 6.05 -5.42 12.50
CA GLY A 148 4.59 -5.49 12.57
C GLY A 148 4.00 -4.69 13.75
N PHE A 149 2.89 -5.19 14.31
CA PHE A 149 2.13 -4.46 15.35
C PHE A 149 2.89 -4.22 16.66
N GLU A 150 3.95 -4.99 16.92
CA GLU A 150 4.78 -4.82 18.12
C GLU A 150 5.82 -3.71 17.96
N ALA A 151 6.19 -3.38 16.72
CA ALA A 151 7.30 -2.48 16.43
C ALA A 151 6.84 -1.06 16.05
N ASP A 152 5.69 -0.92 15.39
CA ASP A 152 5.17 0.37 14.94
C ASP A 152 3.64 0.43 14.93
N ALA A 153 3.09 1.59 15.21
CA ALA A 153 1.65 1.82 15.20
C ALA A 153 1.14 1.99 13.75
N GLY A 154 0.35 1.02 13.29
CA GLY A 154 -0.34 1.07 12.00
C GLY A 154 -1.72 1.73 12.07
N LEU A 155 -2.05 2.57 11.08
CA LEU A 155 -3.39 3.14 10.92
C LEU A 155 -3.84 3.05 9.46
N THR A 156 -5.14 2.81 9.25
CA THR A 156 -5.79 2.84 7.93
C THR A 156 -5.54 4.17 7.21
N GLY A 157 -5.20 4.13 5.92
CA GLY A 157 -5.03 5.34 5.10
C GLY A 157 -3.69 6.07 5.31
N ARG A 158 -2.67 5.44 5.90
CA ARG A 158 -1.35 6.05 6.11
C ARG A 158 -0.31 5.73 5.04
N LYS A 159 -0.75 5.17 3.92
CA LYS A 159 0.09 4.77 2.77
C LYS A 159 -0.49 5.28 1.44
N LEU A 160 -1.17 6.43 1.46
CA LEU A 160 -1.88 6.97 0.28
C LEU A 160 -1.01 7.10 -0.97
N VAL A 161 0.21 7.62 -0.84
CA VAL A 161 1.14 7.74 -1.98
C VAL A 161 1.50 6.37 -2.55
N VAL A 162 1.67 5.37 -1.67
CA VAL A 162 1.93 3.98 -2.06
C VAL A 162 0.69 3.33 -2.67
N ASP A 163 -0.52 3.69 -2.24
CA ASP A 163 -1.78 3.20 -2.79
C ASP A 163 -2.11 3.81 -4.17
N ASN A 164 -1.54 4.98 -4.49
CA ASN A 164 -1.80 5.74 -5.73
C ASN A 164 -0.68 5.52 -6.78
N TYR A 165 -0.13 6.61 -7.31
CA TYR A 165 0.81 6.65 -8.43
C TYR A 165 2.23 7.05 -8.00
N GLY A 166 2.58 6.83 -6.74
CA GLY A 166 3.89 7.24 -6.22
C GLY A 166 3.99 8.74 -5.94
N PRO A 167 5.20 9.21 -5.57
CA PRO A 167 5.39 10.56 -5.03
C PRO A 167 5.30 11.67 -6.09
N SER A 168 5.43 11.31 -7.36
CA SER A 168 5.55 12.25 -8.48
C SER A 168 4.22 12.88 -8.89
N ILE A 169 3.10 12.23 -8.54
CA ILE A 169 1.75 12.62 -8.97
C ILE A 169 0.97 13.19 -7.79
N PRO A 170 0.27 14.34 -7.95
CA PRO A 170 -0.62 14.85 -6.93
C PRO A 170 -1.69 13.83 -6.52
N ILE A 171 -2.02 13.78 -5.23
CA ILE A 171 -3.10 12.94 -4.72
C ILE A 171 -4.16 13.78 -4.01
N GLY A 172 -5.41 13.32 -4.04
CA GLY A 172 -6.57 14.00 -3.46
C GLY A 172 -6.63 14.02 -1.93
N GLY A 173 -5.85 13.16 -1.26
CA GLY A 173 -5.78 13.06 0.21
C GLY A 173 -6.81 12.13 0.85
N GLY A 174 -7.85 11.71 0.12
CA GLY A 174 -8.82 10.72 0.59
C GLY A 174 -8.22 9.30 0.65
N CYS A 175 -8.37 8.59 1.77
CA CYS A 175 -8.02 7.17 1.86
C CYS A 175 -9.04 6.25 1.19
N PHE A 176 -8.60 5.07 0.75
CA PHE A 176 -9.45 4.08 0.07
C PHE A 176 -9.99 3.00 1.01
N SER A 177 -9.09 2.35 1.76
CA SER A 177 -9.43 1.24 2.65
C SER A 177 -10.38 1.67 3.77
N GLY A 178 -11.34 0.80 4.10
CA GLY A 178 -12.39 1.08 5.10
C GLY A 178 -13.60 1.84 4.56
N LYS A 179 -13.59 2.26 3.29
CA LYS A 179 -14.73 2.96 2.65
C LYS A 179 -15.48 2.07 1.66
N ASP A 180 -16.81 2.12 1.72
CA ASP A 180 -17.68 1.47 0.74
C ASP A 180 -17.69 2.25 -0.61
N PRO A 181 -18.14 1.64 -1.72
CA PRO A 181 -18.10 2.27 -3.05
C PRO A 181 -18.91 3.58 -3.19
N SER A 182 -19.82 3.90 -2.27
CA SER A 182 -20.52 5.20 -2.30
C SER A 182 -19.61 6.38 -1.95
N LYS A 183 -18.45 6.13 -1.33
CA LYS A 183 -17.51 7.18 -0.95
C LYS A 183 -16.65 7.56 -2.14
N VAL A 184 -16.85 8.79 -2.61
CA VAL A 184 -16.21 9.32 -3.82
C VAL A 184 -14.69 9.29 -3.75
N ASP A 185 -14.08 9.43 -2.56
CA ASP A 185 -12.63 9.30 -2.39
C ASP A 185 -12.07 8.00 -2.99
N ARG A 186 -12.87 6.93 -2.96
CA ARG A 186 -12.51 5.63 -3.52
C ARG A 186 -13.06 5.45 -4.92
N SER A 187 -14.37 5.61 -5.10
CA SER A 187 -15.02 5.29 -6.38
C SER A 187 -14.68 6.27 -7.49
N ALA A 188 -14.61 7.57 -7.20
CA ALA A 188 -14.22 8.55 -8.21
C ALA A 188 -12.72 8.47 -8.52
N ALA A 189 -11.86 8.16 -7.54
CA ALA A 189 -10.44 7.91 -7.81
C ALA A 189 -10.25 6.75 -8.81
N TYR A 190 -10.95 5.64 -8.63
CA TYR A 190 -10.92 4.52 -9.58
C TYR A 190 -11.55 4.90 -10.93
N GLY A 191 -12.70 5.59 -10.91
CA GLY A 191 -13.37 6.03 -12.14
C GLY A 191 -12.57 7.05 -12.97
N THR A 192 -11.68 7.83 -12.34
CA THR A 192 -10.77 8.74 -13.06
C THR A 192 -9.56 8.02 -13.67
N GLN A 193 -9.24 6.81 -13.20
CA GLN A 193 -8.13 6.01 -13.72
C GLN A 193 -8.52 5.23 -14.99
N ASP A 194 -9.81 4.93 -15.16
CA ASP A 194 -10.37 4.24 -16.35
C ASP A 194 -10.47 5.13 -17.62
N ARG A 195 -9.96 6.37 -17.59
CA ARG A 195 -10.05 7.33 -18.69
C ARG A 195 -8.68 7.80 -19.15
#